data_AF-A0A653E3H5-F1
#
_entry.id   AF-A0A653E3H5-F1
#
_cell.length_a   1.000
_cell.length_b   1.000
_cell.length_c   1.000
_cell.angle_alpha   90.00
_cell.angle_beta   90.00
_cell.angle_gamma   90.00
#
_symmetry.space_group_name_H-M   'P 1'
#
loop_
_entity.id
_entity.type
_entity.pdbx_description
1 polymer ?
#
loop_
_entity_poly.entity_id
_entity_poly.type
_entity_poly.pdbx_seq_one_letter_code
_entity_poly.pdbx_strand_id
1 'polypeptide(L)'
;MKVYYQTGSSWNRPPSRPKSEQNILTLSYNNWDDFGSKTTLNAALFFEGEKLLEFSLKTLLSDSNFTAQHLNEKVSNGWDGFFPIPGSDYISVPSDIDLYSALIGKIGIKSTIKVMESIRDAGYLKNIKQDKKAIKLIEKDEFKNSLLREAGARKSYSDGWLIFDHGRNSAIENFSLNLEKRNGSSQRVSFEFNSKLLPYDINVLIGPNGVGKSHCLKSLVEYWLGVDKGSKKELDKTGHEPFDETPNISRLILVSYSPFEEYTLDLSDANLLDKTAYKYFGFRQNIERDGESRIGISRNLPASDSAHSLLKAFADDEKFSFMPNWIGKVNIINSVLQAAIGYDELALTLTDEVDNDDPFLPDCFRTINDSDYLIVNRENYDALEFFDFSNSINYQAGVTFLKNGTPVELSSGQRLFCYIVINVAGEIKRDSLVIIDEPELFLHPTLEIEFISLLKKVLSAFSSKAILATHSLAIAREIPTRCVHVFRELEDGLDVVNPPFETFGGDMQRISTYVFGDDSISKPFDEWLEIKLTEYGSASSLISALGREINEEIIIKLLNSEIGSGR
;
A
#
# COMPACT_ATOMS: atom_id res chain seq x y z
N MET A 1 22.99 23.47 -5.43
CA MET A 1 21.78 23.70 -6.25
C MET A 1 21.02 24.86 -5.64
N LYS A 2 20.47 25.75 -6.46
CA LYS A 2 19.66 26.89 -5.98
C LYS A 2 18.18 26.47 -5.87
N VAL A 3 17.41 27.21 -5.09
CA VAL A 3 15.95 27.09 -5.00
C VAL A 3 15.35 28.43 -5.40
N TYR A 4 14.39 28.41 -6.32
CA TYR A 4 13.81 29.61 -6.93
C TYR A 4 12.29 29.58 -6.88
N TYR A 5 11.68 30.70 -6.49
CA TYR A 5 10.23 30.90 -6.54
C TYR A 5 9.85 31.70 -7.79
N GLN A 6 9.04 31.08 -8.65
CA GLN A 6 8.41 31.69 -9.80
C GLN A 6 7.11 32.39 -9.37
N THR A 7 7.11 33.72 -9.45
CA THR A 7 5.91 34.53 -9.20
C THR A 7 4.78 34.19 -10.17
N GLY A 8 3.55 34.17 -9.68
CA GLY A 8 2.38 33.94 -10.51
C GLY A 8 1.07 34.02 -9.72
N SER A 9 -0.03 33.76 -10.41
CA SER A 9 -1.39 33.70 -9.83
C SER A 9 -2.15 32.43 -10.23
N SER A 10 -1.55 31.58 -11.07
CA SER A 10 -2.14 30.33 -11.54
C SER A 10 -1.43 29.16 -10.88
N TRP A 11 -2.21 28.34 -10.18
CA TRP A 11 -1.74 27.14 -9.48
C TRP A 11 -1.83 25.84 -10.30
N ASN A 12 -2.56 25.85 -11.42
CA ASN A 12 -2.74 24.69 -12.29
C ASN A 12 -1.55 24.42 -13.22
N ARG A 13 -0.45 25.16 -13.08
CA ARG A 13 0.72 25.01 -13.93
C ARG A 13 1.89 24.45 -13.11
N PRO A 14 2.57 23.42 -13.63
CA PRO A 14 3.80 22.95 -13.01
C PRO A 14 4.86 24.06 -13.05
N PRO A 15 5.77 24.12 -12.07
CA PRO A 15 6.84 25.11 -12.06
C PRO A 15 7.75 24.96 -13.27
N SER A 16 8.20 26.08 -13.84
CA SER A 16 9.12 26.09 -14.99
C SER A 16 10.50 26.59 -14.58
N ARG A 17 11.57 25.95 -15.05
CA ARG A 17 12.93 26.39 -14.74
C ARG A 17 13.28 27.72 -15.44
N PRO A 18 14.05 28.62 -14.80
CA PRO A 18 14.70 29.72 -15.49
C PRO A 18 15.63 29.19 -16.60
N LYS A 19 15.62 29.80 -17.79
CA LYS A 19 16.44 29.35 -18.93
C LYS A 19 17.95 29.33 -18.62
N SER A 20 18.41 30.16 -17.70
CA SER A 20 19.81 30.26 -17.28
C SER A 20 20.26 29.17 -16.31
N GLU A 21 19.33 28.38 -15.75
CA GLU A 21 19.61 27.39 -14.71
C GLU A 21 19.17 26.01 -15.20
N GLN A 22 20.11 25.06 -15.26
CA GLN A 22 19.85 23.68 -15.67
C GLN A 22 19.58 22.76 -14.46
N ASN A 23 20.18 23.09 -13.31
CA ASN A 23 20.13 22.30 -12.08
C ASN A 23 19.50 23.14 -10.95
N ILE A 24 18.19 23.02 -10.75
CA ILE A 24 17.44 23.91 -9.88
C ILE A 24 16.20 23.24 -9.30
N LEU A 25 15.86 23.57 -8.04
CA LEU A 25 14.55 23.32 -7.47
C LEU A 25 13.68 24.55 -7.70
N THR A 26 12.63 24.43 -8.49
CA THR A 26 11.71 25.54 -8.78
C THR A 26 10.41 25.36 -8.02
N LEU A 27 9.94 26.44 -7.42
CA LEU A 27 8.66 26.54 -6.73
C LEU A 27 7.75 27.50 -7.48
N SER A 28 6.44 27.28 -7.47
CA SER A 28 5.48 28.24 -8.03
C SER A 28 4.24 28.41 -7.17
N TYR A 29 3.49 29.46 -7.48
CA TYR A 29 2.25 29.82 -6.80
C TYR A 29 1.28 28.63 -6.69
N ASN A 30 0.75 28.40 -5.49
CA ASN A 30 -0.36 27.49 -5.24
C ASN A 30 -1.27 28.11 -4.15
N ASN A 31 -2.59 28.00 -4.32
CA ASN A 31 -3.60 28.59 -3.44
C ASN A 31 -4.50 27.55 -2.76
N TRP A 32 -4.07 26.28 -2.73
CA TRP A 32 -4.73 25.19 -2.06
C TRP A 32 -5.00 25.52 -0.59
N ASP A 33 -6.24 25.30 -0.16
CA ASP A 33 -6.73 25.69 1.15
C ASP A 33 -6.82 24.48 2.09
N ASP A 34 -5.95 24.46 3.09
CA ASP A 34 -5.93 23.51 4.19
C ASP A 34 -6.60 24.14 5.41
N PHE A 35 -7.94 24.17 5.42
CA PHE A 35 -8.74 24.62 6.56
C PHE A 35 -8.42 26.07 7.01
N GLY A 36 -8.28 26.99 6.04
CA GLY A 36 -7.94 28.39 6.25
C GLY A 36 -6.45 28.71 6.12
N SER A 37 -5.60 27.70 5.93
CA SER A 37 -4.15 27.85 5.73
C SER A 37 -3.76 27.50 4.30
N LYS A 38 -3.05 28.40 3.61
CA LYS A 38 -2.60 28.24 2.21
C LYS A 38 -1.08 28.19 2.15
N THR A 39 -0.53 27.05 2.58
CA THR A 39 0.92 26.86 2.74
C THR A 39 1.60 26.18 1.55
N THR A 40 0.82 25.57 0.66
CA THR A 40 1.32 24.79 -0.48
C THR A 40 2.00 25.67 -1.52
N LEU A 41 3.12 25.19 -2.05
CA LEU A 41 3.74 25.65 -3.29
C LEU A 41 3.90 24.44 -4.22
N ASN A 42 3.65 24.61 -5.51
CA ASN A 42 4.03 23.57 -6.48
C ASN A 42 5.55 23.52 -6.54
N ALA A 43 6.15 22.34 -6.70
CA ALA A 43 7.59 22.16 -6.72
C ALA A 43 8.01 21.21 -7.84
N ALA A 44 9.13 21.52 -8.51
CA ALA A 44 9.73 20.66 -9.52
C ALA A 44 11.26 20.71 -9.44
N LEU A 45 11.88 19.53 -9.43
CA LEU A 45 13.33 19.36 -9.44
C LEU A 45 13.81 19.19 -10.88
N PHE A 46 14.69 20.08 -11.33
CA PHE A 46 15.32 20.01 -12.63
C PHE A 46 16.81 19.67 -12.52
N PHE A 47 17.29 18.83 -13.43
CA PHE A 47 18.71 18.52 -13.59
C PHE A 47 19.04 18.35 -15.07
N GLU A 48 20.13 18.98 -15.52
CA GLU A 48 20.55 19.03 -16.93
C GLU A 48 19.44 19.53 -17.88
N GLY A 49 18.51 20.32 -17.32
CA GLY A 49 17.38 20.88 -18.06
C GLY A 49 16.13 20.02 -18.07
N GLU A 50 16.22 18.76 -17.64
CA GLU A 50 15.13 17.79 -17.58
C GLU A 50 14.43 17.81 -16.21
N LYS A 51 13.11 17.56 -16.21
CA LYS A 51 12.30 17.52 -14.98
C LYS A 51 12.38 16.11 -14.38
N LEU A 52 13.02 15.98 -13.21
CA LEU A 52 13.20 14.69 -12.53
C LEU A 52 12.02 14.33 -11.63
N LEU A 53 11.56 15.29 -10.84
CA LEU A 53 10.48 15.11 -9.85
C LEU A 53 9.54 16.30 -9.87
N GLU A 54 8.28 16.02 -9.58
CA GLU A 54 7.23 17.01 -9.36
C GLU A 54 6.50 16.65 -8.07
N PHE A 55 6.33 17.63 -7.20
CA PHE A 55 5.80 17.44 -5.85
C PHE A 55 5.26 18.78 -5.31
N SER A 56 4.83 18.82 -4.06
CA SER A 56 4.45 20.05 -3.36
C SER A 56 5.43 20.35 -2.23
N LEU A 57 5.78 21.63 -2.04
CA LEU A 57 6.52 22.08 -0.88
C LEU A 57 5.58 22.89 0.03
N LYS A 58 5.19 22.32 1.16
CA LYS A 58 4.34 23.03 2.14
C LYS A 58 5.21 23.89 3.03
N THR A 59 5.02 25.21 2.98
CA THR A 59 5.87 26.17 3.69
C THR A 59 5.04 27.00 4.65
N LEU A 60 5.32 26.91 5.95
CA LEU A 60 4.66 27.69 7.00
C LEU A 60 5.51 28.92 7.34
N LEU A 61 4.93 30.10 7.21
CA LEU A 61 5.54 31.38 7.59
C LEU A 61 5.13 31.73 9.04
N SER A 62 5.98 32.43 9.78
CA SER A 62 5.63 32.90 11.13
C SER A 62 4.46 33.89 11.14
N ASP A 63 4.38 34.73 10.09
CA ASP A 63 3.57 35.95 10.07
C ASP A 63 2.52 35.98 8.93
N SER A 64 2.33 34.86 8.22
CA SER A 64 1.34 34.78 7.12
C SER A 64 0.77 33.37 7.00
N ASN A 65 -0.54 33.30 6.74
CA ASN A 65 -1.25 32.06 6.44
C ASN A 65 -1.38 31.81 4.92
N PHE A 66 -0.90 32.71 4.07
CA PHE A 66 -0.88 32.54 2.61
C PHE A 66 0.53 32.73 2.05
N THR A 67 1.23 31.61 1.91
CA THR A 67 2.64 31.55 1.52
C THR A 67 2.87 32.17 0.15
N ALA A 68 2.17 31.70 -0.89
CA ALA A 68 2.43 32.16 -2.25
C ALA A 68 2.17 33.66 -2.43
N GLN A 69 1.15 34.21 -1.76
CA GLN A 69 0.89 35.65 -1.74
C GLN A 69 2.05 36.41 -1.10
N HIS A 70 2.51 36.00 0.09
CA HIS A 70 3.63 36.63 0.78
C HIS A 70 4.92 36.60 -0.06
N LEU A 71 5.19 35.50 -0.76
CA LEU A 71 6.35 35.39 -1.65
C LEU A 71 6.24 36.33 -2.86
N ASN A 72 5.06 36.46 -3.47
CA ASN A 72 4.82 37.43 -4.54
C ASN A 72 5.07 38.88 -4.07
N GLU A 73 4.63 39.22 -2.86
CA GLU A 73 4.86 40.54 -2.25
C GLU A 73 6.34 40.79 -1.99
N LYS A 74 7.09 39.79 -1.49
CA LYS A 74 8.54 39.88 -1.30
C LYS A 74 9.27 40.12 -2.63
N VAL A 75 8.92 39.40 -3.69
CA VAL A 75 9.52 39.62 -5.02
C VAL A 75 9.19 41.01 -5.55
N SER A 76 7.95 41.46 -5.41
CA SER A 76 7.53 42.81 -5.79
C SER A 76 8.29 43.91 -5.02
N ASN A 77 8.72 43.61 -3.79
CA ASN A 77 9.54 44.47 -2.94
C ASN A 77 11.06 44.30 -3.13
N GLY A 78 11.50 43.62 -4.19
CA GLY A 78 12.90 43.56 -4.61
C GLY A 78 13.67 42.29 -4.21
N TRP A 79 13.01 41.27 -3.66
CA TRP A 79 13.63 39.94 -3.55
C TRP A 79 13.74 39.28 -4.93
N ASP A 80 14.88 38.66 -5.23
CA ASP A 80 15.16 38.02 -6.53
C ASP A 80 14.47 36.66 -6.71
N GLY A 81 13.72 36.20 -5.71
CA GLY A 81 13.01 34.92 -5.70
C GLY A 81 13.88 33.72 -5.32
N PHE A 82 15.18 33.91 -5.06
CA PHE A 82 16.06 32.83 -4.64
C PHE A 82 16.09 32.67 -3.12
N PHE A 83 15.93 31.44 -2.65
CA PHE A 83 15.95 31.14 -1.22
C PHE A 83 17.36 31.32 -0.64
N PRO A 84 17.49 31.69 0.65
CA PRO A 84 16.42 31.78 1.67
C PRO A 84 15.53 33.02 1.56
N ILE A 85 14.31 32.95 2.11
CA ILE A 85 13.36 34.07 2.10
C ILE A 85 13.86 35.19 3.03
N PRO A 86 14.15 36.41 2.52
CA PRO A 86 14.78 37.45 3.32
C PRO A 86 13.85 38.01 4.38
N GLY A 87 14.33 38.02 5.63
CA GLY A 87 13.61 38.60 6.77
C GLY A 87 12.30 37.90 7.10
N SER A 88 12.20 36.60 6.82
CA SER A 88 11.05 35.77 7.20
C SER A 88 11.52 34.55 7.99
N ASP A 89 10.76 34.18 9.02
CA ASP A 89 10.94 32.93 9.75
C ASP A 89 9.94 31.91 9.23
N TYR A 90 10.44 30.73 8.86
CA TYR A 90 9.64 29.73 8.17
C TYR A 90 10.20 28.33 8.34
N ILE A 91 9.36 27.35 8.05
CA ILE A 91 9.73 25.95 7.90
C ILE A 91 9.01 25.38 6.68
N SER A 92 9.60 24.36 6.07
CA SER A 92 8.98 23.64 4.97
C SER A 92 8.95 22.13 5.19
N VAL A 93 7.98 21.46 4.57
CA VAL A 93 7.91 20.00 4.46
C VAL A 93 7.65 19.66 2.99
N PRO A 94 8.54 18.90 2.32
CA PRO A 94 8.25 18.37 0.99
C PRO A 94 7.17 17.30 1.08
N SER A 95 6.32 17.18 0.06
CA SER A 95 5.27 16.17 0.02
C SER A 95 5.76 14.80 -0.48
N ASP A 96 7.00 14.69 -0.94
CA ASP A 96 7.57 13.43 -1.43
C ASP A 96 8.97 13.21 -0.84
N ILE A 97 9.13 12.08 -0.14
CA ILE A 97 10.38 11.68 0.49
C ILE A 97 11.46 11.31 -0.55
N ASP A 98 11.06 10.99 -1.78
CA ASP A 98 12.01 10.68 -2.85
C ASP A 98 12.87 11.90 -3.23
N LEU A 99 12.47 13.13 -2.85
CA LEU A 99 13.26 14.35 -3.01
C LEU A 99 14.66 14.22 -2.38
N TYR A 100 14.75 13.66 -1.16
CA TYR A 100 16.03 13.57 -0.44
C TYR A 100 17.00 12.65 -1.18
N SER A 101 16.53 11.47 -1.59
CA SER A 101 17.29 10.49 -2.38
C SER A 101 17.70 11.05 -3.75
N ALA A 102 16.79 11.75 -4.43
CA ALA A 102 17.08 12.35 -5.72
C ALA A 102 18.17 13.42 -5.64
N LEU A 103 18.09 14.32 -4.65
CA LEU A 103 19.11 15.34 -4.42
C LEU A 103 20.45 14.70 -4.08
N ILE A 104 20.48 13.69 -3.20
CA ILE A 104 21.75 13.01 -2.85
C ILE A 104 22.35 12.32 -4.08
N GLY A 105 21.55 11.62 -4.88
CA GLY A 105 22.02 10.98 -6.11
C GLY A 105 22.61 11.95 -7.12
N LYS A 106 22.04 13.15 -7.27
CA LYS A 106 22.46 14.12 -8.29
C LYS A 106 23.51 15.14 -7.84
N ILE A 107 23.47 15.61 -6.59
CA ILE A 107 24.35 16.69 -6.10
C ILE A 107 25.15 16.35 -4.84
N GLY A 108 24.96 15.14 -4.30
CA GLY A 108 25.65 14.65 -3.11
C GLY A 108 25.17 15.27 -1.80
N ILE A 109 25.37 14.53 -0.70
CA ILE A 109 24.83 14.85 0.63
C ILE A 109 25.17 16.27 1.13
N LYS A 110 26.40 16.76 0.91
CA LYS A 110 26.82 18.09 1.35
C LYS A 110 26.04 19.22 0.67
N SER A 111 25.74 19.06 -0.62
CA SER A 111 24.95 20.04 -1.37
C SER A 111 23.46 19.92 -1.04
N THR A 112 22.97 18.70 -0.80
CA THR A 112 21.60 18.45 -0.33
C THR A 112 21.35 19.15 1.01
N ILE A 113 22.28 19.07 1.97
CA ILE A 113 22.17 19.78 3.26
C ILE A 113 21.97 21.28 3.05
N LYS A 114 22.72 21.91 2.13
CA LYS A 114 22.56 23.34 1.83
C LYS A 114 21.16 23.65 1.26
N VAL A 115 20.60 22.75 0.46
CA VAL A 115 19.23 22.89 -0.05
C VAL A 115 18.23 22.79 1.11
N MET A 116 18.36 21.79 1.99
CA MET A 116 17.51 21.62 3.17
C MET A 116 17.57 22.83 4.11
N GLU A 117 18.77 23.39 4.32
CA GLU A 117 18.95 24.63 5.09
C GLU A 117 18.29 25.84 4.42
N SER A 118 18.35 25.93 3.08
CA SER A 118 17.76 27.06 2.33
C SER A 118 16.23 27.04 2.32
N ILE A 119 15.61 25.86 2.21
CA ILE A 119 14.15 25.72 2.29
C ILE A 119 13.65 25.68 3.74
N ARG A 120 14.57 25.57 4.71
CA ARG A 120 14.28 25.38 6.14
C ARG A 120 13.42 24.14 6.38
N ASP A 121 13.91 22.99 5.89
CA ASP A 121 13.25 21.69 6.07
C ASP A 121 12.99 21.37 7.56
N ALA A 122 11.72 21.14 7.91
CA ALA A 122 11.28 21.04 9.30
C ALA A 122 11.88 19.81 10.02
N GLY A 123 11.94 18.66 9.34
CA GLY A 123 12.48 17.42 9.91
C GLY A 123 13.98 17.56 10.19
N TYR A 124 14.73 18.06 9.21
CA TYR A 124 16.17 18.34 9.35
C TYR A 124 16.46 19.36 10.46
N LEU A 125 15.74 20.48 10.46
CA LEU A 125 15.96 21.54 11.45
C LEU A 125 15.62 21.12 12.88
N LYS A 126 14.58 20.29 13.07
CA LYS A 126 14.20 19.75 14.37
C LYS A 126 15.20 18.70 14.86
N ASN A 127 15.45 17.68 14.05
CA ASN A 127 16.13 16.46 14.52
C ASN A 127 17.66 16.52 14.38
N ILE A 128 18.18 17.25 13.39
CA ILE A 128 19.64 17.38 13.17
C ILE A 128 20.18 18.68 13.76
N LYS A 129 19.58 19.83 13.43
CA LYS A 129 20.09 21.14 13.87
C LYS A 129 19.58 21.61 15.23
N GLN A 130 18.44 21.06 15.70
CA GLN A 130 17.76 21.49 16.92
C GLN A 130 17.47 23.02 16.92
N ASP A 131 17.03 23.55 15.77
CA ASP A 131 16.73 24.98 15.61
C ASP A 131 15.49 25.36 16.44
N LYS A 132 15.69 26.24 17.43
CA LYS A 132 14.63 26.69 18.36
C LYS A 132 13.49 27.44 17.68
N LYS A 133 13.75 28.16 16.59
CA LYS A 133 12.70 28.88 15.85
C LYS A 133 11.84 27.92 15.04
N ALA A 134 12.49 26.94 14.40
CA ALA A 134 11.78 25.88 13.69
C ALA A 134 10.88 25.07 14.64
N ILE A 135 11.38 24.70 15.81
CA ILE A 135 10.61 23.96 16.82
C ILE A 135 9.34 24.73 17.24
N LYS A 136 9.43 26.05 17.45
CA LYS A 136 8.25 26.88 17.77
C LYS A 136 7.21 26.92 16.65
N LEU A 137 7.64 26.87 15.38
CA LEU A 137 6.71 26.82 14.25
C LEU A 137 6.06 25.45 14.10
N ILE A 138 6.76 24.37 14.47
CA ILE A 138 6.25 23.00 14.45
C ILE A 138 5.14 22.79 15.49
N GLU A 139 5.16 23.54 16.61
CA GLU A 139 4.14 23.49 17.65
C GLU A 139 2.81 24.17 17.26
N LYS A 140 2.76 24.89 16.13
CA LYS A 140 1.55 25.56 15.66
C LYS A 140 0.54 24.57 15.05
N ASP A 141 -0.75 24.86 15.22
CA ASP A 141 -1.83 24.04 14.64
C ASP A 141 -1.78 23.96 13.12
N GLU A 142 -1.33 25.02 12.44
CA GLU A 142 -1.16 25.06 10.99
C GLU A 142 -0.12 24.04 10.51
N PHE A 143 0.87 23.69 11.34
CA PHE A 143 1.84 22.65 11.02
C PHE A 143 1.14 21.28 10.89
N LYS A 144 0.33 20.90 11.89
CA LYS A 144 -0.42 19.63 11.87
C LYS A 144 -1.51 19.65 10.78
N ASN A 145 -2.26 20.74 10.68
CA ASN A 145 -3.46 20.83 9.84
C ASN A 145 -3.17 21.07 8.36
N SER A 146 -2.05 21.70 8.03
CA SER A 146 -1.66 22.00 6.65
C SER A 146 -0.40 21.25 6.24
N LEU A 147 0.74 21.48 6.90
CA LEU A 147 2.03 20.87 6.50
C LEU A 147 2.01 19.34 6.58
N LEU A 148 1.31 18.76 7.56
CA LEU A 148 1.20 17.31 7.75
C LEU A 148 -0.17 16.72 7.33
N ARG A 149 -0.97 17.48 6.55
CA ARG A 149 -2.29 17.02 6.10
C ARG A 149 -2.22 15.75 5.25
N GLU A 150 -1.17 15.61 4.44
CA GLU A 150 -1.06 14.54 3.44
C GLU A 150 -0.02 13.49 3.83
N ALA A 151 -0.24 12.26 3.37
CA ALA A 151 0.59 11.11 3.71
C ALA A 151 2.07 11.31 3.33
N GLY A 152 2.35 11.72 2.09
CA GLY A 152 3.73 11.93 1.66
C GLY A 152 4.48 13.02 2.45
N ALA A 153 3.77 14.07 2.89
CA ALA A 153 4.34 15.11 3.75
C ALA A 153 4.60 14.60 5.18
N ARG A 154 3.67 13.81 5.75
CA ARG A 154 3.90 13.11 7.04
C ARG A 154 5.15 12.24 6.97
N LYS A 155 5.25 11.40 5.94
CA LYS A 155 6.41 10.52 5.71
C LYS A 155 7.71 11.32 5.61
N SER A 156 7.72 12.37 4.79
CA SER A 156 8.91 13.22 4.59
C SER A 156 9.37 13.89 5.89
N TYR A 157 8.44 14.41 6.69
CA TYR A 157 8.78 15.02 7.98
C TYR A 157 9.29 13.99 9.00
N SER A 158 8.63 12.83 9.10
CA SER A 158 9.02 11.79 10.05
C SER A 158 10.38 11.20 9.74
N ASP A 159 10.71 10.99 8.46
CA ASP A 159 11.80 10.08 8.09
C ASP A 159 12.82 10.69 7.12
N GLY A 160 12.48 11.75 6.39
CA GLY A 160 13.37 12.36 5.38
C GLY A 160 14.70 12.85 5.95
N TRP A 161 14.74 13.18 7.25
CA TRP A 161 15.95 13.62 7.94
C TRP A 161 16.91 12.48 8.31
N LEU A 162 16.44 11.22 8.37
CA LEU A 162 17.24 10.06 8.82
C LEU A 162 18.46 9.83 7.93
N ILE A 163 18.36 10.15 6.65
CA ILE A 163 19.47 10.02 5.70
C ILE A 163 20.67 10.91 6.06
N PHE A 164 20.46 11.98 6.84
CA PHE A 164 21.51 12.85 7.34
C PHE A 164 22.07 12.40 8.70
N ASP A 165 21.38 11.48 9.41
CA ASP A 165 21.78 10.92 10.69
C ASP A 165 22.53 9.60 10.48
N HIS A 166 23.82 9.70 10.15
CA HIS A 166 24.70 8.55 9.91
C HIS A 166 24.20 7.55 8.85
N GLY A 167 23.33 7.99 7.94
CA GLY A 167 22.74 7.13 6.91
C GLY A 167 21.76 6.11 7.47
N ARG A 168 21.05 6.42 8.57
CA ARG A 168 19.94 5.59 9.04
C ARG A 168 18.90 5.46 7.93
N ASN A 169 18.44 4.23 7.73
CA ASN A 169 17.35 3.94 6.81
C ASN A 169 16.02 4.17 7.53
N SER A 170 15.04 4.62 6.76
CA SER A 170 13.65 4.58 7.20
C SER A 170 13.14 3.14 7.26
N ALA A 171 12.22 2.90 8.19
CA ALA A 171 11.44 1.68 8.32
C ALA A 171 10.06 2.04 8.87
N ILE A 172 9.04 1.24 8.55
CA ILE A 172 7.70 1.39 9.15
C ILE A 172 7.78 1.00 10.63
N GLU A 173 7.34 1.92 11.49
CA GLU A 173 7.29 1.72 12.94
C GLU A 173 6.00 1.02 13.38
N ASN A 174 6.01 0.48 14.60
CA ASN A 174 4.81 -0.06 15.23
C ASN A 174 3.77 1.05 15.42
N PHE A 175 2.49 0.70 15.27
CA PHE A 175 1.39 1.63 15.55
C PHE A 175 0.16 0.87 16.02
N SER A 176 -0.76 1.56 16.70
CA SER A 176 -2.05 1.01 17.10
C SER A 176 -3.19 1.72 16.39
N LEU A 177 -4.11 0.93 15.87
CA LEU A 177 -5.37 1.40 15.34
C LEU A 177 -6.45 1.30 16.42
N ASN A 178 -7.15 2.39 16.67
CA ASN A 178 -8.31 2.44 17.55
C ASN A 178 -9.58 2.36 16.70
N LEU A 179 -10.26 1.22 16.71
CA LEU A 179 -11.52 1.02 15.99
C LEU A 179 -12.69 1.47 16.86
N GLU A 180 -13.62 2.24 16.31
CA GLU A 180 -14.85 2.62 17.01
C GLU A 180 -15.80 1.42 17.15
N LYS A 181 -16.18 1.07 18.38
CA LYS A 181 -17.22 0.07 18.68
C LYS A 181 -18.61 0.72 18.62
N ARG A 182 -19.65 -0.09 18.40
CA ARG A 182 -21.06 0.37 18.37
C ARG A 182 -21.50 1.08 19.67
N ASN A 183 -20.88 0.75 20.80
CA ASN A 183 -21.17 1.34 22.10
C ASN A 183 -20.38 2.65 22.38
N GLY A 184 -19.62 3.16 21.40
CA GLY A 184 -18.80 4.37 21.52
C GLY A 184 -17.43 4.18 22.18
N SER A 185 -17.13 2.99 22.69
CA SER A 185 -15.75 2.65 23.12
C SER A 185 -14.86 2.30 21.93
N SER A 186 -13.55 2.19 22.13
CA SER A 186 -12.61 1.80 21.09
C SER A 186 -12.05 0.39 21.30
N GLN A 187 -11.88 -0.36 20.22
CA GLN A 187 -11.07 -1.58 20.17
C GLN A 187 -9.68 -1.23 19.65
N ARG A 188 -8.66 -1.44 20.46
CA ARG A 188 -7.27 -1.26 20.03
C ARG A 188 -6.79 -2.50 19.28
N VAL A 189 -6.14 -2.29 18.13
CA VAL A 189 -5.41 -3.31 17.37
C VAL A 189 -3.98 -2.83 17.21
N SER A 190 -3.01 -3.54 17.79
CA SER A 190 -1.61 -3.10 17.83
C SER A 190 -0.81 -3.82 16.75
N PHE A 191 -0.36 -3.11 15.71
CA PHE A 191 0.41 -3.68 14.62
C PHE A 191 1.91 -3.64 14.94
N GLU A 192 2.52 -4.82 14.99
CA GLU A 192 3.92 -5.00 15.35
C GLU A 192 4.74 -5.29 14.08
N PHE A 193 5.70 -4.42 13.76
CA PHE A 193 6.55 -4.52 12.57
C PHE A 193 8.04 -4.69 12.86
N ASN A 194 8.43 -4.50 14.12
CA ASN A 194 9.81 -4.47 14.57
C ASN A 194 10.15 -5.67 15.48
N SER A 195 11.10 -6.50 15.05
CA SER A 195 11.65 -7.58 15.87
C SER A 195 13.10 -7.87 15.50
N LYS A 196 13.92 -8.26 16.49
CA LYS A 196 15.33 -8.58 16.28
C LYS A 196 15.56 -9.96 15.67
N LEU A 197 14.64 -10.90 15.88
CA LEU A 197 14.85 -12.33 15.60
C LEU A 197 13.76 -12.94 14.72
N LEU A 198 12.51 -12.52 14.91
CA LEU A 198 11.36 -13.11 14.21
C LEU A 198 10.90 -12.19 13.08
N PRO A 199 10.36 -12.75 11.98
CA PRO A 199 9.92 -11.97 10.83
C PRO A 199 8.60 -11.24 11.13
N TYR A 200 8.68 -9.96 11.45
CA TYR A 200 7.50 -9.11 11.76
C TYR A 200 7.09 -8.28 10.53
N ASP A 201 7.32 -8.80 9.33
CA ASP A 201 7.02 -8.08 8.09
C ASP A 201 5.53 -8.08 7.74
N ILE A 202 4.77 -9.01 8.33
CA ILE A 202 3.37 -9.26 8.03
C ILE A 202 2.59 -9.39 9.34
N ASN A 203 1.51 -8.61 9.46
CA ASN A 203 0.47 -8.82 10.46
C ASN A 203 -0.75 -9.50 9.82
N VAL A 204 -1.43 -10.36 10.56
CA VAL A 204 -2.60 -11.12 10.12
C VAL A 204 -3.79 -10.83 11.02
N LEU A 205 -4.92 -10.47 10.43
CA LEU A 205 -6.24 -10.45 11.04
C LEU A 205 -6.93 -11.78 10.69
N ILE A 206 -7.32 -12.56 11.69
CA ILE A 206 -7.98 -13.86 11.48
C ILE A 206 -9.18 -14.03 12.41
N GLY A 207 -10.23 -14.67 11.94
CA GLY A 207 -11.45 -14.91 12.72
C GLY A 207 -12.63 -15.27 11.82
N PRO A 208 -13.81 -15.62 12.38
CA PRO A 208 -15.00 -16.02 11.62
C PRO A 208 -15.46 -14.99 10.56
N ASN A 209 -16.34 -15.40 9.65
CA ASN A 209 -16.87 -14.49 8.63
C ASN A 209 -17.73 -13.40 9.29
N GLY A 210 -17.66 -12.16 8.81
CA GLY A 210 -18.52 -11.07 9.29
C GLY A 210 -18.11 -10.40 10.61
N VAL A 211 -17.08 -10.88 11.31
CA VAL A 211 -16.62 -10.31 12.60
C VAL A 211 -15.93 -8.95 12.50
N GLY A 212 -15.75 -8.39 11.29
CA GLY A 212 -15.22 -7.04 11.09
C GLY A 212 -13.75 -6.91 10.69
N LYS A 213 -13.12 -7.97 10.16
CA LYS A 213 -11.74 -7.91 9.61
C LYS A 213 -11.62 -6.89 8.47
N SER A 214 -12.47 -7.00 7.45
CA SER A 214 -12.49 -6.07 6.32
C SER A 214 -12.85 -4.65 6.75
N HIS A 215 -13.74 -4.50 7.75
CA HIS A 215 -14.03 -3.20 8.35
C HIS A 215 -12.80 -2.61 9.05
N CYS A 216 -11.99 -3.40 9.76
CA CYS A 216 -10.73 -2.96 10.34
C CYS A 216 -9.78 -2.42 9.26
N LEU A 217 -9.61 -3.16 8.16
CA LEU A 217 -8.78 -2.72 7.03
C LEU A 217 -9.31 -1.44 6.39
N LYS A 218 -10.63 -1.35 6.18
CA LYS A 218 -11.28 -0.15 5.66
C LYS A 218 -11.07 1.06 6.56
N SER A 219 -11.28 0.91 7.88
CA SER A 219 -11.03 1.97 8.84
C SER A 219 -9.57 2.42 8.84
N LEU A 220 -8.61 1.49 8.76
CA LEU A 220 -7.19 1.83 8.63
C LEU A 220 -6.93 2.73 7.40
N VAL A 221 -7.48 2.36 6.24
CA VAL A 221 -7.33 3.12 4.98
C VAL A 221 -7.96 4.50 5.11
N GLU A 222 -9.21 4.59 5.54
CA GLU A 222 -9.95 5.86 5.70
C GLU A 222 -9.24 6.80 6.68
N TYR A 223 -8.83 6.28 7.84
CA TYR A 223 -8.15 7.03 8.88
C TYR A 223 -6.77 7.50 8.47
N TRP A 224 -5.99 6.65 7.80
CA TRP A 224 -4.65 7.03 7.35
C TRP A 224 -4.69 8.06 6.21
N LEU A 225 -5.65 7.96 5.30
CA LEU A 225 -5.83 8.92 4.19
C LEU A 225 -6.49 10.22 4.63
N GLY A 226 -7.24 10.20 5.74
CA GLY A 226 -8.01 11.35 6.20
C GLY A 226 -9.27 11.58 5.35
N VAL A 227 -9.90 10.51 4.90
CA VAL A 227 -11.14 10.51 4.09
C VAL A 227 -12.26 9.80 4.83
N ASP A 228 -13.51 10.02 4.41
CA ASP A 228 -14.69 9.40 5.01
C ASP A 228 -14.71 9.54 6.55
N LYS A 229 -14.73 8.42 7.30
CA LYS A 229 -14.69 8.43 8.78
C LYS A 229 -13.38 9.00 9.34
N GLY A 230 -12.30 8.95 8.58
CA GLY A 230 -11.01 9.53 8.92
C GLY A 230 -10.89 11.01 8.59
N SER A 231 -11.89 11.60 7.93
CA SER A 231 -11.83 13.02 7.59
C SER A 231 -11.80 13.88 8.84
N LYS A 232 -11.06 14.98 8.80
CA LYS A 232 -10.94 15.93 9.92
C LYS A 232 -12.31 16.34 10.47
N LYS A 233 -13.28 16.56 9.58
CA LYS A 233 -14.65 16.94 9.94
C LYS A 233 -15.34 15.88 10.81
N GLU A 234 -15.21 14.59 10.46
CA GLU A 234 -15.83 13.50 11.23
C GLU A 234 -15.06 13.21 12.52
N LEU A 235 -13.73 13.30 12.52
CA LEU A 235 -12.91 13.15 13.72
C LEU A 235 -13.17 14.28 14.73
N ASP A 236 -13.25 15.53 14.30
CA ASP A 236 -13.56 16.68 15.17
C ASP A 236 -14.97 16.57 15.77
N LYS A 237 -15.91 15.96 15.04
CA LYS A 237 -17.29 15.74 15.49
C LYS A 237 -17.40 14.64 16.54
N THR A 238 -16.63 13.57 16.38
CA THR A 238 -16.67 12.38 17.27
C THR A 238 -15.71 12.49 18.45
N GLY A 239 -14.65 13.30 18.33
CA GLY A 239 -13.53 13.31 19.26
C GLY A 239 -12.70 12.02 19.20
N HIS A 240 -12.88 11.19 18.16
CA HIS A 240 -12.20 9.93 18.00
C HIS A 240 -10.74 10.16 17.58
N GLU A 241 -9.80 9.46 18.23
CA GLU A 241 -8.39 9.44 17.87
C GLU A 241 -8.04 8.10 17.22
N PRO A 242 -7.87 8.06 15.89
CA PRO A 242 -7.66 6.82 15.14
C PRO A 242 -6.40 6.04 15.50
N PHE A 243 -5.32 6.75 15.83
CA PHE A 243 -4.00 6.17 16.07
C PHE A 243 -3.38 6.76 17.32
N ASP A 244 -2.60 5.95 18.03
CA ASP A 244 -1.68 6.43 19.07
C ASP A 244 -0.55 7.26 18.45
N GLU A 245 0.04 6.73 17.38
CA GLU A 245 1.03 7.41 16.55
C GLU A 245 0.64 7.23 15.08
N THR A 246 0.68 8.33 14.31
CA THR A 246 0.32 8.25 12.90
C THR A 246 1.35 7.41 12.14
N PRO A 247 0.93 6.36 11.41
CA PRO A 247 1.86 5.47 10.70
C PRO A 247 2.76 6.22 9.70
N ASN A 248 4.08 6.00 9.78
CA ASN A 248 5.10 6.58 8.90
C ASN A 248 5.24 5.82 7.57
N ILE A 249 4.11 5.65 6.89
CA ILE A 249 3.99 4.91 5.63
C ILE A 249 4.14 5.88 4.44
N SER A 250 4.81 5.46 3.37
CA SER A 250 4.93 6.27 2.15
C SER A 250 3.75 6.09 1.19
N ARG A 251 3.24 4.87 1.07
CA ARG A 251 2.15 4.48 0.18
C ARG A 251 1.38 3.31 0.76
N LEU A 252 0.07 3.32 0.59
CA LEU A 252 -0.81 2.20 0.93
C LEU A 252 -1.28 1.52 -0.36
N ILE A 253 -1.06 0.22 -0.47
CA ILE A 253 -1.52 -0.61 -1.59
C ILE A 253 -2.54 -1.59 -1.05
N LEU A 254 -3.80 -1.49 -1.48
CA LEU A 254 -4.85 -2.41 -1.07
C LEU A 254 -5.16 -3.40 -2.20
N VAL A 255 -5.15 -4.69 -1.89
CA VAL A 255 -5.55 -5.77 -2.79
C VAL A 255 -6.77 -6.45 -2.18
N SER A 256 -7.93 -6.37 -2.85
CA SER A 256 -9.12 -7.12 -2.45
C SER A 256 -9.91 -7.57 -3.68
N TYR A 257 -10.10 -8.88 -3.80
CA TYR A 257 -10.86 -9.50 -4.89
C TYR A 257 -12.27 -9.93 -4.45
N SER A 258 -12.68 -9.57 -3.23
CA SER A 258 -14.07 -9.73 -2.82
C SER A 258 -14.94 -8.67 -3.53
N PRO A 259 -16.02 -9.08 -4.23
CA PRO A 259 -16.91 -8.12 -4.88
C PRO A 259 -17.84 -7.40 -3.88
N PHE A 260 -17.91 -7.88 -2.64
CA PHE A 260 -18.85 -7.39 -1.62
C PHE A 260 -18.24 -6.36 -0.68
N GLU A 261 -16.92 -6.19 -0.71
CA GLU A 261 -16.23 -5.25 0.18
C GLU A 261 -16.36 -3.82 -0.30
N GLU A 262 -16.53 -2.88 0.63
CA GLU A 262 -16.78 -1.47 0.33
C GLU A 262 -15.56 -0.57 0.58
N TYR A 263 -14.40 -0.95 0.04
CA TYR A 263 -13.21 -0.12 0.11
C TYR A 263 -13.30 1.13 -0.77
N THR A 264 -12.58 2.18 -0.37
CA THR A 264 -12.24 3.33 -1.22
C THR A 264 -11.50 2.82 -2.45
N LEU A 265 -11.99 3.08 -3.66
CA LEU A 265 -11.43 2.54 -4.91
C LEU A 265 -10.33 3.41 -5.49
N ASP A 266 -10.48 4.72 -5.39
CA ASP A 266 -9.48 5.70 -5.78
C ASP A 266 -9.65 6.96 -4.93
N LEU A 267 -8.81 7.94 -5.20
CA LEU A 267 -8.85 9.24 -4.54
C LEU A 267 -9.39 10.34 -5.45
N SER A 268 -10.04 10.05 -6.59
CA SER A 268 -10.45 11.09 -7.56
C SER A 268 -11.31 12.16 -6.89
N ASP A 269 -12.29 11.73 -6.11
CA ASP A 269 -13.30 12.60 -5.47
C ASP A 269 -12.83 13.17 -4.12
N ALA A 270 -11.70 12.69 -3.59
CA ALA A 270 -11.18 13.15 -2.30
C ALA A 270 -10.66 14.60 -2.39
N ASN A 271 -10.81 15.40 -1.34
CA ASN A 271 -10.19 16.73 -1.29
C ASN A 271 -8.72 16.63 -0.83
N LEU A 272 -7.85 16.08 -1.67
CA LEU A 272 -6.42 15.84 -1.42
C LEU A 272 -5.60 16.15 -2.69
N LEU A 273 -4.39 16.70 -2.55
CA LEU A 273 -3.44 16.86 -3.65
C LEU A 273 -2.67 15.57 -3.92
N ASP A 274 -2.24 14.87 -2.86
CA ASP A 274 -1.56 13.58 -2.99
C ASP A 274 -2.55 12.44 -3.29
N LYS A 275 -2.87 12.29 -4.58
CA LYS A 275 -3.69 11.17 -5.10
C LYS A 275 -2.92 9.86 -5.19
N THR A 276 -1.60 9.92 -5.09
CA THR A 276 -0.74 8.76 -5.34
C THR A 276 -0.45 7.97 -4.06
N ALA A 277 -0.74 8.52 -2.87
CA ALA A 277 -0.56 7.84 -1.60
C ALA A 277 -1.28 6.48 -1.49
N TYR A 278 -2.33 6.25 -2.29
CA TYR A 278 -3.16 5.06 -2.24
C TYR A 278 -3.34 4.44 -3.62
N LYS A 279 -3.30 3.11 -3.68
CA LYS A 279 -3.72 2.35 -4.87
C LYS A 279 -4.51 1.11 -4.46
N TYR A 280 -5.69 0.97 -5.04
CA TYR A 280 -6.50 -0.23 -4.97
C TYR A 280 -6.24 -1.13 -6.18
N PHE A 281 -6.23 -2.44 -5.93
CA PHE A 281 -6.27 -3.51 -6.93
C PHE A 281 -7.37 -4.50 -6.55
N GLY A 282 -8.19 -4.88 -7.53
CA GLY A 282 -9.30 -5.79 -7.29
C GLY A 282 -10.18 -5.99 -8.51
N PHE A 283 -11.42 -6.40 -8.30
CA PHE A 283 -12.42 -6.48 -9.38
C PHE A 283 -13.32 -5.25 -9.46
N ARG A 284 -13.33 -4.40 -8.44
CA ARG A 284 -14.21 -3.22 -8.37
C ARG A 284 -13.55 -2.02 -9.06
N GLN A 285 -14.33 -1.24 -9.80
CA GLN A 285 -13.86 0.00 -10.43
C GLN A 285 -14.97 1.03 -10.49
N ASN A 286 -14.58 2.31 -10.50
CA ASN A 286 -15.48 3.39 -10.85
C ASN A 286 -15.73 3.38 -12.36
N ILE A 287 -17.00 3.35 -12.74
CA ILE A 287 -17.45 3.44 -14.13
C ILE A 287 -18.22 4.75 -14.27
N GLU A 288 -17.65 5.68 -15.03
CA GLU A 288 -18.37 6.87 -15.45
C GLU A 288 -19.27 6.54 -16.66
N ARG A 289 -20.57 6.83 -16.54
CA ARG A 289 -21.51 6.84 -17.67
C ARG A 289 -22.43 8.04 -17.53
N ASP A 290 -22.58 8.79 -18.61
CA ASP A 290 -23.50 9.93 -18.69
C ASP A 290 -23.29 11.00 -17.58
N GLY A 291 -22.06 11.14 -17.07
CA GLY A 291 -21.72 12.08 -16.00
C GLY A 291 -22.02 11.57 -14.58
N GLU A 292 -22.53 10.35 -14.43
CA GLU A 292 -22.69 9.68 -13.14
C GLU A 292 -21.62 8.58 -12.94
N SER A 293 -20.98 8.59 -11.78
CA SER A 293 -20.04 7.55 -11.36
C SER A 293 -20.80 6.44 -10.62
N ARG A 294 -20.58 5.19 -11.04
CA ARG A 294 -21.11 4.00 -10.37
C ARG A 294 -20.02 2.95 -10.17
N ILE A 295 -20.15 2.16 -9.12
CA ILE A 295 -19.22 1.05 -8.87
C ILE A 295 -19.63 -0.13 -9.75
N GLY A 296 -18.71 -0.59 -10.60
CA GLY A 296 -18.85 -1.79 -11.40
C GLY A 296 -17.85 -2.88 -11.02
N ILE A 297 -18.08 -4.09 -11.53
CA ILE A 297 -17.21 -5.25 -11.34
C ILE A 297 -16.67 -5.69 -12.70
N SER A 298 -15.35 -5.83 -12.82
CA SER A 298 -14.67 -6.32 -14.01
C SER A 298 -13.71 -7.46 -13.65
N ARG A 299 -13.95 -8.64 -14.23
CA ARG A 299 -13.08 -9.82 -14.03
C ARG A 299 -11.71 -9.67 -14.70
N ASN A 300 -11.60 -8.81 -15.71
CA ASN A 300 -10.36 -8.57 -16.46
C ASN A 300 -9.54 -7.42 -15.88
N LEU A 301 -10.06 -6.68 -14.89
CA LEU A 301 -9.34 -5.58 -14.25
C LEU A 301 -7.97 -6.00 -13.70
N PRO A 302 -7.81 -7.16 -13.02
CA PRO A 302 -6.51 -7.55 -12.48
C PRO A 302 -5.48 -7.84 -13.59
N ALA A 303 -5.93 -8.35 -14.73
CA ALA A 303 -5.08 -8.57 -15.89
C ALA A 303 -4.63 -7.22 -16.47
N SER A 304 -5.56 -6.30 -16.69
CA SER A 304 -5.28 -4.94 -17.15
C SER A 304 -4.30 -4.21 -16.24
N ASP A 305 -4.56 -4.23 -14.93
CA ASP A 305 -3.69 -3.64 -13.93
C ASP A 305 -2.27 -4.24 -13.99
N SER A 306 -2.14 -5.55 -14.19
CA SER A 306 -0.81 -6.20 -14.27
C SER A 306 0.02 -5.69 -15.43
N ALA A 307 -0.59 -5.46 -16.59
CA ALA A 307 0.12 -4.91 -17.75
C ALA A 307 0.56 -3.46 -17.49
N HIS A 308 -0.31 -2.62 -16.91
CA HIS A 308 0.04 -1.24 -16.55
C HIS A 308 1.14 -1.19 -15.47
N SER A 309 1.04 -2.02 -14.44
CA SER A 309 2.03 -2.09 -13.36
C SER A 309 3.38 -2.63 -13.84
N LEU A 310 3.41 -3.53 -14.82
CA LEU A 310 4.65 -3.96 -15.46
C LEU A 310 5.31 -2.81 -16.22
N LEU A 311 4.58 -2.13 -17.10
CA LEU A 311 5.12 -0.99 -17.86
C LEU A 311 5.62 0.12 -16.93
N LYS A 312 4.87 0.41 -15.86
CA LYS A 312 5.27 1.37 -14.84
C LYS A 312 6.52 0.92 -14.08
N ALA A 313 6.68 -0.36 -13.78
CA ALA A 313 7.88 -0.88 -13.14
C ALA A 313 9.13 -0.59 -13.98
N PHE A 314 9.04 -0.76 -15.30
CA PHE A 314 10.13 -0.36 -16.20
C PHE A 314 10.35 1.15 -16.23
N ALA A 315 9.28 1.95 -16.34
CA ALA A 315 9.37 3.41 -16.34
C ALA A 315 10.07 3.96 -15.09
N ASP A 316 9.69 3.42 -13.94
CA ASP A 316 10.27 3.78 -12.65
C ASP A 316 11.74 3.34 -12.57
N ASP A 317 12.07 2.13 -13.05
CA ASP A 317 13.45 1.63 -13.06
C ASP A 317 14.38 2.47 -13.94
N GLU A 318 13.91 2.90 -15.12
CA GLU A 318 14.62 3.81 -16.02
C GLU A 318 14.83 5.16 -15.33
N LYS A 319 13.72 5.79 -14.91
CA LYS A 319 13.67 7.15 -14.38
C LYS A 319 14.44 7.31 -13.08
N PHE A 320 14.38 6.35 -12.17
CA PHE A 320 14.90 6.49 -10.80
C PHE A 320 16.17 5.69 -10.53
N SER A 321 16.73 5.00 -11.53
CA SER A 321 18.01 4.28 -11.46
C SER A 321 19.18 5.08 -10.86
N PHE A 322 19.16 6.41 -10.99
CA PHE A 322 20.19 7.30 -10.45
C PHE A 322 20.14 7.47 -8.92
N MET A 323 19.06 7.06 -8.25
CA MET A 323 18.94 7.17 -6.81
C MET A 323 19.83 6.12 -6.11
N PRO A 324 20.61 6.49 -5.07
CA PRO A 324 21.63 5.60 -4.49
C PRO A 324 21.13 4.23 -3.98
N ASN A 325 19.85 4.15 -3.61
CA ASN A 325 19.22 2.95 -3.04
C ASN A 325 18.00 2.51 -3.87
N TRP A 326 17.99 2.82 -5.18
CA TRP A 326 16.92 2.35 -6.06
C TRP A 326 16.92 0.82 -6.15
N ILE A 327 15.73 0.25 -6.14
CA ILE A 327 15.52 -1.20 -6.20
C ILE A 327 14.78 -1.48 -7.48
N GLY A 328 15.44 -2.22 -8.39
CA GLY A 328 14.87 -2.57 -9.68
C GLY A 328 13.59 -3.37 -9.52
N LYS A 329 12.44 -2.75 -9.77
CA LYS A 329 11.11 -3.36 -9.65
C LYS A 329 10.96 -4.57 -10.58
N VAL A 330 11.46 -4.45 -11.81
CA VAL A 330 11.42 -5.55 -12.79
C VAL A 330 12.27 -6.74 -12.31
N ASN A 331 13.43 -6.47 -11.72
CA ASN A 331 14.28 -7.52 -11.16
C ASN A 331 13.59 -8.23 -9.99
N ILE A 332 12.87 -7.49 -9.13
CA ILE A 332 12.08 -8.09 -8.06
C ILE A 332 10.97 -8.97 -8.62
N ILE A 333 10.19 -8.48 -9.60
CA ILE A 333 9.14 -9.26 -10.29
C ILE A 333 9.73 -10.58 -10.82
N ASN A 334 10.84 -10.52 -11.56
CA ASN A 334 11.48 -11.70 -12.10
C ASN A 334 12.00 -12.66 -11.02
N SER A 335 12.72 -12.15 -10.01
CA SER A 335 13.26 -12.97 -8.92
C SER A 335 12.18 -13.70 -8.11
N VAL A 336 10.98 -13.13 -8.06
CA VAL A 336 9.82 -13.69 -7.36
C VAL A 336 9.09 -14.70 -8.24
N LEU A 337 8.72 -14.32 -9.46
CA LEU A 337 7.83 -15.13 -10.30
C LEU A 337 8.57 -16.23 -11.08
N GLN A 338 9.83 -16.04 -11.47
CA GLN A 338 10.60 -17.09 -12.15
C GLN A 338 10.78 -18.31 -11.25
N ALA A 339 10.93 -18.09 -9.94
CA ALA A 339 11.02 -19.17 -8.95
C ALA A 339 9.72 -20.00 -8.84
N ALA A 340 8.56 -19.36 -9.08
CA ALA A 340 7.24 -19.98 -8.94
C ALA A 340 6.76 -20.68 -10.22
N ILE A 341 7.04 -20.09 -11.39
CA ILE A 341 6.40 -20.47 -12.66
C ILE A 341 7.40 -20.97 -13.71
N GLY A 342 8.68 -20.63 -13.56
CA GLY A 342 9.75 -21.08 -14.45
C GLY A 342 9.58 -20.60 -15.90
N TYR A 343 9.56 -19.28 -16.10
CA TYR A 343 9.54 -18.62 -17.41
C TYR A 343 10.87 -17.90 -17.68
N ASP A 344 11.12 -17.58 -18.95
CA ASP A 344 12.34 -16.89 -19.42
C ASP A 344 12.08 -15.41 -19.71
N GLU A 345 10.92 -15.09 -20.30
CA GLU A 345 10.58 -13.73 -20.75
C GLU A 345 9.16 -13.31 -20.34
N LEU A 346 8.99 -12.01 -20.12
CA LEU A 346 7.69 -11.37 -19.93
C LEU A 346 7.24 -10.73 -21.25
N ALA A 347 5.97 -10.85 -21.56
CA ALA A 347 5.40 -10.31 -22.79
C ALA A 347 4.02 -9.68 -22.58
N LEU A 348 3.67 -8.75 -23.46
CA LEU A 348 2.33 -8.18 -23.57
C LEU A 348 1.75 -8.51 -24.93
N THR A 349 0.52 -8.98 -24.97
CA THR A 349 -0.19 -9.24 -26.23
C THR A 349 -0.55 -7.93 -26.90
N LEU A 350 -0.37 -7.85 -28.21
CA LEU A 350 -0.74 -6.70 -29.02
C LEU A 350 -2.14 -6.86 -29.61
N THR A 351 -2.74 -5.75 -30.02
CA THR A 351 -3.95 -5.75 -30.86
C THR A 351 -3.57 -5.94 -32.33
N ASP A 352 -4.54 -6.38 -33.16
CA ASP A 352 -4.36 -6.66 -34.59
C ASP A 352 -4.01 -5.43 -35.47
N GLU A 353 -3.63 -4.30 -34.85
CA GLU A 353 -3.38 -3.01 -35.50
C GLU A 353 -1.90 -2.71 -35.76
N VAL A 354 -0.99 -3.64 -35.45
CA VAL A 354 0.46 -3.44 -35.66
C VAL A 354 0.88 -4.03 -37.01
N ASP A 355 1.46 -3.19 -37.87
CA ASP A 355 2.05 -3.63 -39.14
C ASP A 355 3.42 -4.28 -38.88
N ASN A 356 3.44 -5.60 -38.70
CA ASN A 356 4.65 -6.38 -38.40
C ASN A 356 5.75 -6.29 -39.49
N ASP A 357 5.46 -5.70 -40.66
CA ASP A 357 6.43 -5.48 -41.73
C ASP A 357 7.15 -4.12 -41.64
N ASP A 358 6.90 -3.30 -40.62
CA ASP A 358 7.62 -2.03 -40.43
C ASP A 358 9.12 -2.30 -40.10
N PRO A 359 10.06 -1.91 -40.99
CA PRO A 359 11.48 -2.16 -40.81
C PRO A 359 12.12 -1.37 -39.65
N PHE A 360 11.37 -0.47 -39.02
CA PHE A 360 11.77 0.26 -37.82
C PHE A 360 11.26 -0.40 -36.54
N LEU A 361 10.48 -1.48 -36.62
CA LEU A 361 10.04 -2.22 -35.43
C LEU A 361 11.25 -2.80 -34.68
N PRO A 362 11.35 -2.59 -33.35
CA PRO A 362 12.43 -3.14 -32.55
C PRO A 362 12.41 -4.68 -32.52
N ASP A 363 13.55 -5.32 -32.21
CA ASP A 363 13.67 -6.79 -32.09
C ASP A 363 12.85 -7.40 -30.92
N CYS A 364 11.96 -6.62 -30.30
CA CYS A 364 11.07 -7.02 -29.22
C CYS A 364 9.75 -7.61 -29.69
N PHE A 365 9.47 -7.68 -31.00
CA PHE A 365 8.26 -8.25 -31.55
C PHE A 365 8.41 -9.75 -31.83
N ARG A 366 7.43 -10.55 -31.41
CA ARG A 366 7.37 -11.97 -31.76
C ARG A 366 5.94 -12.42 -32.03
N THR A 367 5.73 -13.01 -33.19
CA THR A 367 4.51 -13.73 -33.52
C THR A 367 4.61 -15.18 -33.05
N ILE A 368 3.70 -15.60 -32.18
CA ILE A 368 3.61 -16.98 -31.68
C ILE A 368 2.16 -17.44 -31.84
N ASN A 369 1.93 -18.51 -32.61
CA ASN A 369 0.60 -19.08 -32.85
C ASN A 369 -0.45 -18.03 -33.28
N ASP A 370 -0.14 -17.25 -34.32
CA ASP A 370 -1.01 -16.19 -34.88
C ASP A 370 -1.36 -15.05 -33.91
N SER A 371 -0.61 -14.90 -32.81
CA SER A 371 -0.72 -13.78 -31.87
C SER A 371 0.60 -13.04 -31.78
N ASP A 372 0.53 -11.71 -31.76
CA ASP A 372 1.70 -10.85 -31.66
C ASP A 372 1.97 -10.45 -30.22
N TYR A 373 3.24 -10.54 -29.85
CA TYR A 373 3.73 -10.29 -28.51
C TYR A 373 4.84 -9.25 -28.52
N LEU A 374 4.72 -8.33 -27.58
CA LEU A 374 5.75 -7.37 -27.21
C LEU A 374 6.57 -7.94 -26.05
N ILE A 375 7.81 -8.34 -26.32
CA ILE A 375 8.74 -8.80 -25.28
C ILE A 375 9.21 -7.58 -24.47
N VAL A 376 8.87 -7.57 -23.18
CA VAL A 376 9.21 -6.45 -22.30
C VAL A 376 10.39 -6.85 -21.43
N ASN A 377 11.55 -6.27 -21.73
CA ASN A 377 12.79 -6.44 -20.98
C ASN A 377 13.55 -5.10 -20.92
N ARG A 378 14.62 -5.06 -20.14
CA ARG A 378 15.39 -3.84 -19.93
C ARG A 378 16.10 -3.36 -21.20
N GLU A 379 16.52 -4.27 -22.06
CA GLU A 379 17.28 -3.95 -23.29
C GLU A 379 16.40 -3.25 -24.33
N ASN A 380 15.10 -3.54 -24.32
CA ASN A 380 14.17 -3.04 -25.32
C ASN A 380 13.28 -1.89 -24.80
N TYR A 381 13.30 -1.58 -23.50
CA TYR A 381 12.36 -0.63 -22.90
C TYR A 381 12.46 0.79 -23.51
N ASP A 382 13.65 1.31 -23.76
CA ASP A 382 13.85 2.62 -24.41
C ASP A 382 13.18 2.69 -25.79
N ALA A 383 13.28 1.59 -26.55
CA ALA A 383 12.61 1.50 -27.84
C ALA A 383 11.08 1.46 -27.67
N LEU A 384 10.57 0.75 -26.64
CA LEU A 384 9.14 0.73 -26.34
C LEU A 384 8.59 2.11 -25.99
N GLU A 385 9.34 2.89 -25.21
CA GLU A 385 8.96 4.27 -24.86
C GLU A 385 8.97 5.17 -26.10
N PHE A 386 9.96 5.04 -26.97
CA PHE A 386 10.08 5.85 -28.18
C PHE A 386 8.90 5.66 -29.16
N PHE A 387 8.43 4.42 -29.33
CA PHE A 387 7.36 4.09 -30.27
C PHE A 387 5.95 4.24 -29.68
N ASP A 388 5.82 4.49 -28.37
CA ASP A 388 4.54 4.61 -27.65
C ASP A 388 3.51 3.52 -28.03
N PHE A 389 3.85 2.27 -27.73
CA PHE A 389 2.93 1.14 -27.94
C PHE A 389 1.73 1.12 -26.99
N SER A 390 1.54 2.16 -26.16
CA SER A 390 0.50 2.18 -25.13
C SER A 390 -0.89 1.93 -25.69
N ASN A 391 -1.19 2.36 -26.92
CA ASN A 391 -2.48 2.14 -27.57
C ASN A 391 -2.61 0.79 -28.30
N SER A 392 -1.50 0.15 -28.63
CA SER A 392 -1.45 -1.13 -29.36
C SER A 392 -1.42 -2.35 -28.44
N ILE A 393 -1.33 -2.15 -27.13
CA ILE A 393 -1.29 -3.23 -26.14
C ILE A 393 -2.72 -3.66 -25.78
N ASN A 394 -2.97 -4.98 -25.85
CA ASN A 394 -4.17 -5.58 -25.31
C ASN A 394 -4.04 -5.76 -23.78
N TYR A 395 -4.28 -4.69 -23.01
CA TYR A 395 -4.22 -4.75 -21.55
C TYR A 395 -5.14 -5.81 -20.94
N GLN A 396 -6.28 -6.12 -21.58
CA GLN A 396 -7.21 -7.11 -21.06
C GLN A 396 -6.64 -8.53 -21.04
N ALA A 397 -5.64 -8.83 -21.88
CA ALA A 397 -4.90 -10.09 -21.85
C ALA A 397 -3.99 -10.21 -20.62
N GLY A 398 -3.56 -9.06 -20.06
CA GLY A 398 -2.58 -8.98 -18.98
C GLY A 398 -1.18 -9.42 -19.39
N VAL A 399 -0.33 -9.64 -18.39
CA VAL A 399 1.05 -10.10 -18.62
C VAL A 399 1.07 -11.58 -19.02
N THR A 400 1.76 -11.87 -20.12
CA THR A 400 2.02 -13.23 -20.61
C THR A 400 3.45 -13.66 -20.23
N PHE A 401 3.60 -14.93 -19.85
CA PHE A 401 4.87 -15.54 -19.49
C PHE A 401 5.31 -16.47 -20.61
N LEU A 402 6.54 -16.32 -21.11
CA LEU A 402 7.08 -17.16 -22.17
C LEU A 402 8.21 -18.03 -21.65
N LYS A 403 8.21 -19.31 -22.06
CA LYS A 403 9.30 -20.27 -21.82
C LYS A 403 9.72 -20.89 -23.15
N ASN A 404 11.00 -20.80 -23.48
CA ASN A 404 11.54 -21.25 -24.78
C ASN A 404 10.71 -20.73 -25.98
N GLY A 405 10.25 -19.47 -25.92
CA GLY A 405 9.43 -18.87 -26.98
C GLY A 405 7.97 -19.36 -27.07
N THR A 406 7.45 -20.04 -26.03
CA THR A 406 6.05 -20.50 -25.97
C THR A 406 5.33 -19.99 -24.72
N PRO A 407 4.05 -19.59 -24.81
CA PRO A 407 3.27 -19.17 -23.64
C PRO A 407 3.15 -20.28 -22.60
N VAL A 408 3.39 -19.93 -21.34
CA VAL A 408 3.20 -20.83 -20.20
C VAL A 408 1.73 -20.89 -19.83
N GLU A 409 1.14 -22.08 -19.82
CA GLU A 409 -0.23 -22.28 -19.33
C GLU A 409 -0.28 -22.18 -17.81
N LEU A 410 -1.05 -21.22 -17.29
CA LEU A 410 -1.28 -21.01 -15.87
C LEU A 410 -2.73 -21.30 -15.50
N SER A 411 -2.93 -21.98 -14.36
CA SER A 411 -4.26 -22.05 -13.73
C SER A 411 -4.77 -20.65 -13.36
N SER A 412 -6.08 -20.51 -13.15
CA SER A 412 -6.68 -19.23 -12.77
C SER A 412 -6.08 -18.66 -11.48
N GLY A 413 -5.80 -19.52 -10.49
CA GLY A 413 -5.18 -19.13 -9.22
C GLY A 413 -3.73 -18.67 -9.39
N GLN A 414 -2.92 -19.41 -10.15
CA GLN A 414 -1.53 -19.01 -10.46
C GLN A 414 -1.48 -17.69 -11.23
N ARG A 415 -2.41 -17.49 -12.16
CA ARG A 415 -2.50 -16.26 -12.95
C ARG A 415 -2.85 -15.06 -12.08
N LEU A 416 -3.86 -15.18 -11.22
CA LEU A 416 -4.22 -14.11 -10.30
C LEU A 416 -3.07 -13.81 -9.33
N PHE A 417 -2.41 -14.85 -8.81
CA PHE A 417 -1.20 -14.72 -7.99
C PHE A 417 -0.12 -13.87 -8.68
N CYS A 418 0.18 -14.13 -9.95
CA CYS A 418 1.12 -13.32 -10.73
C CYS A 418 0.71 -11.86 -10.79
N TYR A 419 -0.57 -11.60 -11.07
CA TYR A 419 -1.10 -10.26 -11.18
C TYR A 419 -0.94 -9.51 -9.87
N ILE A 420 -1.21 -10.13 -8.72
CA ILE A 420 -0.98 -9.52 -7.41
C ILE A 420 0.49 -9.11 -7.25
N VAL A 421 1.43 -10.01 -7.54
CA VAL A 421 2.86 -9.72 -7.40
C VAL A 421 3.28 -8.57 -8.30
N ILE A 422 2.88 -8.58 -9.58
CA ILE A 422 3.23 -7.52 -10.55
C ILE A 422 2.60 -6.19 -10.14
N ASN A 423 1.32 -6.20 -9.74
CA ASN A 423 0.58 -5.02 -9.29
C ASN A 423 1.23 -4.38 -8.07
N VAL A 424 1.51 -5.19 -7.04
CA VAL A 424 2.19 -4.71 -5.83
C VAL A 424 3.58 -4.19 -6.19
N ALA A 425 4.40 -4.95 -6.91
CA ALA A 425 5.76 -4.55 -7.26
C ALA A 425 5.84 -3.30 -8.17
N GLY A 426 4.88 -3.11 -9.08
CA GLY A 426 4.81 -1.91 -9.92
C GLY A 426 4.45 -0.65 -9.14
N GLU A 427 3.69 -0.78 -8.06
CA GLU A 427 3.21 0.35 -7.26
C GLU A 427 4.01 0.62 -6.00
N ILE A 428 4.72 -0.38 -5.48
CA ILE A 428 5.45 -0.27 -4.23
C ILE A 428 6.54 0.81 -4.30
N LYS A 429 6.61 1.58 -3.22
CA LYS A 429 7.72 2.47 -2.87
C LYS A 429 8.38 1.94 -1.59
N ARG A 430 9.53 2.50 -1.20
CA ARG A 430 10.11 2.18 0.10
C ARG A 430 9.13 2.50 1.23
N ASP A 431 9.05 1.66 2.24
CA ASP A 431 8.16 1.84 3.40
C ASP A 431 6.67 1.95 3.02
N SER A 432 6.25 1.15 2.03
CA SER A 432 4.84 0.99 1.71
C SER A 432 4.17 0.00 2.67
N LEU A 433 2.87 0.20 2.91
CA LEU A 433 2.03 -0.78 3.59
C LEU A 433 1.13 -1.47 2.56
N VAL A 434 1.31 -2.78 2.42
CA VAL A 434 0.49 -3.62 1.54
C VAL A 434 -0.63 -4.24 2.37
N ILE A 435 -1.88 -3.93 2.04
CA ILE A 435 -3.05 -4.55 2.65
C ILE A 435 -3.61 -5.57 1.67
N ILE A 436 -3.84 -6.79 2.13
CA ILE A 436 -4.42 -7.85 1.30
C ILE A 436 -5.59 -8.48 2.03
N ASP A 437 -6.73 -8.52 1.37
CA ASP A 437 -7.98 -9.03 1.92
C ASP A 437 -8.35 -10.35 1.24
N GLU A 438 -8.50 -11.40 2.06
CA GLU A 438 -8.81 -12.78 1.69
C GLU A 438 -7.96 -13.31 0.52
N PRO A 439 -6.60 -13.34 0.65
CA PRO A 439 -5.73 -13.86 -0.40
C PRO A 439 -6.06 -15.31 -0.81
N GLU A 440 -6.66 -16.09 0.08
CA GLU A 440 -7.04 -17.49 -0.13
C GLU A 440 -8.24 -17.70 -1.07
N LEU A 441 -9.06 -16.68 -1.37
CA LEU A 441 -10.30 -16.84 -2.17
C LEU A 441 -10.08 -17.55 -3.51
N PHE A 442 -8.86 -17.46 -4.07
CA PHE A 442 -8.52 -18.02 -5.37
C PHE A 442 -7.20 -18.79 -5.36
N LEU A 443 -6.62 -19.07 -4.18
CA LEU A 443 -5.36 -19.79 -4.04
C LEU A 443 -5.61 -21.18 -3.46
N HIS A 444 -4.96 -22.18 -4.03
CA HIS A 444 -4.86 -23.50 -3.38
C HIS A 444 -3.96 -23.36 -2.14
N PRO A 445 -4.18 -24.11 -1.04
CA PRO A 445 -3.40 -23.96 0.20
C PRO A 445 -1.88 -24.01 0.03
N THR A 446 -1.37 -24.81 -0.93
CA THR A 446 0.06 -24.86 -1.25
C THR A 446 0.57 -23.54 -1.85
N LEU A 447 -0.25 -22.87 -2.66
CA LEU A 447 0.07 -21.57 -3.26
C LEU A 447 -0.02 -20.44 -2.24
N GLU A 448 -0.78 -20.59 -1.15
CA GLU A 448 -0.83 -19.59 -0.07
C GLU A 448 0.51 -19.47 0.67
N ILE A 449 1.14 -20.60 1.01
CA ILE A 449 2.45 -20.62 1.67
C ILE A 449 3.51 -20.01 0.74
N GLU A 450 3.47 -20.38 -0.54
CA GLU A 450 4.34 -19.80 -1.55
C GLU A 450 4.10 -18.29 -1.69
N PHE A 451 2.84 -17.85 -1.73
CA PHE A 451 2.46 -16.44 -1.75
C PHE A 451 3.05 -15.66 -0.58
N ILE A 452 2.96 -16.18 0.65
CA ILE A 452 3.57 -15.53 1.83
C ILE A 452 5.09 -15.43 1.69
N SER A 453 5.76 -16.49 1.22
CA SER A 453 7.20 -16.48 0.99
C SER A 453 7.61 -15.41 -0.03
N LEU A 454 6.87 -15.31 -1.12
CA LEU A 454 7.13 -14.39 -2.22
C LEU A 454 6.78 -12.95 -1.85
N LEU A 455 5.69 -12.73 -1.13
CA LEU A 455 5.34 -11.43 -0.56
C LEU A 455 6.44 -10.93 0.39
N LYS A 456 6.96 -11.79 1.28
CA LYS A 456 8.08 -11.44 2.17
C LYS A 456 9.32 -10.97 1.39
N LYS A 457 9.62 -11.56 0.22
CA LYS A 457 10.73 -11.11 -0.64
C LYS A 457 10.49 -9.70 -1.19
N VAL A 458 9.29 -9.41 -1.69
CA VAL A 458 8.92 -8.08 -2.19
C VAL A 458 8.98 -7.06 -1.05
N LEU A 459 8.36 -7.35 0.09
CA LEU A 459 8.33 -6.48 1.27
C LEU A 459 9.76 -6.16 1.77
N SER A 460 10.59 -7.19 1.91
CA SER A 460 11.98 -7.05 2.38
C SER A 460 12.80 -6.16 1.46
N ALA A 461 12.65 -6.29 0.14
CA ALA A 461 13.34 -5.44 -0.82
C ALA A 461 13.05 -3.96 -0.52
N PHE A 462 11.77 -3.59 -0.44
CA PHE A 462 11.38 -2.19 -0.27
C PHE A 462 11.35 -1.70 1.19
N SER A 463 11.78 -2.48 2.17
CA SER A 463 11.57 -2.15 3.62
C SER A 463 10.08 -1.89 3.95
N SER A 464 9.20 -2.52 3.17
CA SER A 464 7.75 -2.39 3.26
C SER A 464 7.18 -3.46 4.18
N LYS A 465 5.93 -3.29 4.59
CA LYS A 465 5.23 -4.21 5.50
C LYS A 465 3.85 -4.57 4.95
N ALA A 466 3.22 -5.59 5.51
CA ALA A 466 1.86 -5.94 5.12
C ALA A 466 0.92 -6.24 6.29
N ILE A 467 -0.38 -6.06 6.02
CA ILE A 467 -1.48 -6.50 6.88
C ILE A 467 -2.42 -7.34 6.03
N LEU A 468 -2.67 -8.58 6.45
CA LEU A 468 -3.52 -9.53 5.74
C LEU A 468 -4.79 -9.79 6.55
N ALA A 469 -5.96 -9.68 5.95
CA ALA A 469 -7.17 -10.30 6.50
C ALA A 469 -7.37 -11.66 5.83
N THR A 470 -7.57 -12.70 6.63
CA THR A 470 -7.66 -14.08 6.12
C THR A 470 -8.47 -14.97 7.06
N HIS A 471 -8.92 -16.09 6.51
CA HIS A 471 -9.49 -17.26 7.17
C HIS A 471 -8.50 -18.44 7.14
N SER A 472 -7.39 -18.30 6.44
CA SER A 472 -6.41 -19.37 6.27
C SER A 472 -5.55 -19.56 7.53
N LEU A 473 -5.70 -20.75 8.11
CA LEU A 473 -4.81 -21.25 9.14
C LEU A 473 -3.38 -21.48 8.61
N ALA A 474 -3.23 -21.79 7.32
CA ALA A 474 -1.93 -22.01 6.71
C ALA A 474 -1.12 -20.70 6.70
N ILE A 475 -1.78 -19.58 6.42
CA ILE A 475 -1.16 -18.25 6.52
C ILE A 475 -0.86 -17.91 7.99
N ALA A 476 -1.81 -18.06 8.91
CA ALA A 476 -1.60 -17.73 10.32
C ALA A 476 -0.41 -18.50 10.96
N ARG A 477 -0.19 -19.75 10.53
CA ARG A 477 0.94 -20.58 10.96
C ARG A 477 2.31 -20.03 10.52
N GLU A 478 2.38 -19.23 9.46
CA GLU A 478 3.64 -18.66 8.94
C GLU A 478 3.99 -17.30 9.56
N ILE A 479 3.21 -16.86 10.55
CA ILE A 479 3.30 -15.53 11.17
C ILE A 479 3.52 -15.67 12.69
N PRO A 480 4.43 -14.89 13.30
CA PRO A 480 4.60 -14.82 14.74
C PRO A 480 3.36 -14.35 15.48
N THR A 481 3.11 -14.90 16.68
CA THR A 481 1.87 -14.66 17.44
C THR A 481 1.59 -13.20 17.75
N ARG A 482 2.64 -12.38 17.97
CA ARG A 482 2.48 -10.92 18.18
C ARG A 482 1.93 -10.18 16.97
N CYS A 483 2.06 -10.78 15.79
CA CYS A 483 1.56 -10.27 14.53
C CYS A 483 0.26 -10.98 14.11
N VAL A 484 -0.31 -11.88 14.93
CA VAL A 484 -1.60 -12.54 14.67
C VAL A 484 -2.67 -11.94 15.58
N HIS A 485 -3.71 -11.37 14.97
CA HIS A 485 -4.81 -10.69 15.62
C HIS A 485 -6.09 -11.49 15.41
N VAL A 486 -6.57 -12.14 16.47
CA VAL A 486 -7.78 -12.97 16.42
C VAL A 486 -9.01 -12.11 16.72
N PHE A 487 -9.89 -11.99 15.74
CA PHE A 487 -11.14 -11.23 15.81
C PHE A 487 -12.25 -12.13 16.31
N ARG A 488 -12.97 -11.66 17.34
CA ARG A 488 -14.10 -12.35 17.96
C ARG A 488 -15.25 -11.38 18.18
N GLU A 489 -16.46 -11.90 18.05
CA GLU A 489 -17.66 -11.16 18.44
C GLU A 489 -18.07 -11.64 19.83
N LEU A 490 -18.03 -10.73 20.81
CA LEU A 490 -18.51 -10.94 22.18
C LEU A 490 -19.82 -10.17 22.38
N GLU A 491 -20.52 -10.43 23.48
CA GLU A 491 -21.79 -9.75 23.81
C GLU A 491 -21.65 -8.20 23.86
N ASP A 492 -20.47 -7.69 24.22
CA ASP A 492 -20.15 -6.27 24.32
C ASP A 492 -19.51 -5.67 23.04
N GLY A 493 -19.37 -6.48 21.98
CA GLY A 493 -18.92 -6.07 20.66
C GLY A 493 -17.66 -6.80 20.19
N LEU A 494 -16.92 -6.16 19.28
CA LEU A 494 -15.68 -6.71 18.72
C LEU A 494 -14.60 -6.80 19.81
N ASP A 495 -13.98 -7.97 19.91
CA ASP A 495 -12.74 -8.20 20.65
C ASP A 495 -11.62 -8.64 19.71
N VAL A 496 -10.41 -8.15 19.96
CA VAL A 496 -9.21 -8.46 19.16
C VAL A 496 -8.06 -8.80 20.10
N VAL A 497 -7.58 -10.03 20.02
CA VAL A 497 -6.55 -10.56 20.91
C VAL A 497 -5.47 -11.33 20.16
N ASN A 498 -4.26 -11.36 20.70
CA ASN A 498 -3.22 -12.26 20.18
C ASN A 498 -3.38 -13.67 20.78
N PRO A 499 -3.04 -14.74 20.03
CA PRO A 499 -3.00 -16.07 20.59
C PRO A 499 -2.03 -16.18 21.79
N PRO A 500 -2.38 -16.90 22.87
CA PRO A 500 -1.52 -17.04 24.05
C PRO A 500 -0.37 -18.05 23.82
N PHE A 501 -0.13 -18.45 22.58
CA PHE A 501 0.89 -19.40 22.15
C PHE A 501 1.49 -18.96 20.83
N GLU A 502 2.67 -19.48 20.51
CA GLU A 502 3.33 -19.18 19.24
C GLU A 502 2.61 -19.86 18.08
N THR A 503 2.25 -19.06 17.07
CA THR A 503 1.64 -19.50 15.82
C THR A 503 2.69 -19.83 14.77
N PHE A 504 3.87 -19.20 14.82
CA PHE A 504 4.94 -19.42 13.85
C PHE A 504 5.45 -20.86 13.88
N GLY A 505 5.16 -21.63 12.83
CA GLY A 505 5.43 -23.07 12.76
C GLY A 505 4.56 -23.92 13.70
N GLY A 506 3.51 -23.34 14.29
CA GLY A 506 2.66 -23.95 15.29
C GLY A 506 1.75 -25.07 14.76
N ASP A 507 1.04 -25.72 15.69
CA ASP A 507 0.09 -26.79 15.39
C ASP A 507 -1.22 -26.23 14.82
N MET A 508 -1.60 -26.69 13.63
CA MET A 508 -2.78 -26.22 12.90
C MET A 508 -4.10 -26.48 13.65
N GLN A 509 -4.24 -27.63 14.33
CA GLN A 509 -5.44 -27.93 15.10
C GLN A 509 -5.56 -27.00 16.29
N ARG A 510 -4.46 -26.72 16.97
CA ARG A 510 -4.43 -25.77 18.09
C ARG A 510 -4.81 -24.35 17.65
N ILE A 511 -4.27 -23.88 16.52
CA ILE A 511 -4.65 -22.58 15.95
C ILE A 511 -6.14 -22.60 15.57
N SER A 512 -6.60 -23.64 14.89
CA SER A 512 -8.00 -23.81 14.50
C SER A 512 -8.95 -23.73 15.69
N THR A 513 -8.69 -24.52 16.73
CA THR A 513 -9.55 -24.56 17.92
C THR A 513 -9.55 -23.21 18.65
N TYR A 514 -8.43 -22.49 18.68
CA TYR A 514 -8.40 -21.18 19.32
C TYR A 514 -9.13 -20.08 18.52
N VAL A 515 -9.06 -20.13 17.19
CA VAL A 515 -9.63 -19.11 16.29
C VAL A 515 -11.11 -19.38 16.02
N PHE A 516 -11.48 -20.63 15.79
CA PHE A 516 -12.81 -21.04 15.32
C PHE A 516 -13.51 -22.04 16.24
N GLY A 517 -12.87 -22.48 17.33
CA GLY A 517 -13.50 -23.34 18.33
C GLY A 517 -14.51 -22.55 19.12
N ASP A 518 -15.69 -22.40 18.56
CA ASP A 518 -16.86 -21.90 19.24
C ASP A 518 -17.66 -23.10 19.78
N ASP A 519 -17.79 -23.17 21.11
CA ASP A 519 -18.55 -24.19 21.85
C ASP A 519 -20.08 -23.93 21.80
N SER A 520 -20.51 -22.83 21.16
CA SER A 520 -21.88 -22.28 21.28
C SER A 520 -22.84 -22.61 20.13
N ILE A 521 -22.34 -23.16 19.02
CA ILE A 521 -23.19 -23.59 17.90
C ILE A 521 -23.35 -25.11 17.96
N SER A 522 -24.58 -25.56 18.24
CA SER A 522 -24.98 -26.95 18.03
C SER A 522 -24.60 -27.35 16.60
N LYS A 523 -23.62 -28.26 16.46
CA LYS A 523 -23.19 -28.70 15.15
C LYS A 523 -24.33 -29.54 14.57
N PRO A 524 -24.65 -29.44 13.26
CA PRO A 524 -25.66 -30.30 12.64
C PRO A 524 -25.44 -31.79 12.90
N PHE A 525 -24.18 -32.17 13.09
CA PHE A 525 -23.77 -33.51 13.52
C PHE A 525 -24.25 -33.85 14.95
N ASP A 526 -24.11 -32.94 15.91
CA ASP A 526 -24.55 -33.14 17.30
C ASP A 526 -26.08 -33.20 17.38
N GLU A 527 -26.80 -32.32 16.68
CA GLU A 527 -28.26 -32.39 16.51
C GLU A 527 -28.73 -33.70 15.89
N TRP A 528 -28.06 -34.14 14.80
CA TRP A 528 -28.36 -35.42 14.18
C TRP A 528 -28.11 -36.58 15.14
N LEU A 529 -27.02 -36.52 15.91
CA LEU A 529 -26.67 -37.54 16.90
C LEU A 529 -27.74 -37.63 17.99
N GLU A 530 -28.23 -36.49 18.50
CA GLU A 530 -29.31 -36.41 19.50
C GLU A 530 -30.63 -36.95 18.96
N ILE A 531 -31.02 -36.59 17.73
CA ILE A 531 -32.21 -37.13 17.07
C ILE A 531 -32.11 -38.65 16.95
N LYS A 532 -30.96 -39.16 16.48
CA LYS A 532 -30.75 -40.60 16.32
C LYS A 532 -30.65 -41.35 17.65
N LEU A 533 -30.03 -40.77 18.66
CA LEU A 533 -30.02 -41.32 20.02
C LEU A 533 -31.45 -41.43 20.58
N THR A 534 -32.30 -40.43 20.31
CA THR A 534 -33.70 -40.45 20.72
C THR A 534 -34.51 -41.51 19.97
N GLU A 535 -34.30 -41.65 18.65
CA GLU A 535 -34.96 -42.67 17.83
C GLU A 535 -34.58 -44.11 18.23
N TYR A 536 -33.31 -44.35 18.53
CA TYR A 536 -32.78 -45.70 18.82
C TYR A 536 -32.71 -46.03 20.32
N GLY A 537 -32.94 -45.05 21.19
CA GLY A 537 -33.10 -45.17 22.64
C GLY A 537 -31.83 -45.45 23.45
N SER A 538 -30.70 -45.78 22.82
CA SER A 538 -29.41 -45.98 23.47
C SER A 538 -28.25 -45.84 22.47
N ALA A 539 -27.07 -45.47 22.95
CA ALA A 539 -25.86 -45.41 22.16
C ALA A 539 -25.52 -46.79 21.59
N SER A 540 -25.68 -47.85 22.38
CA SER A 540 -25.38 -49.23 21.96
C SER A 540 -26.30 -49.73 20.84
N SER A 541 -27.60 -49.37 20.88
CA SER A 541 -28.55 -49.65 19.80
C SER A 541 -28.20 -48.90 18.51
N LEU A 542 -27.85 -47.61 18.63
CA LEU A 542 -27.46 -46.78 17.50
C LEU A 542 -26.13 -47.23 16.86
N ILE A 543 -25.13 -47.59 17.67
CA ILE A 543 -23.85 -48.14 17.19
C ILE A 543 -24.08 -49.43 16.39
N SER A 544 -24.92 -50.33 16.90
CA SER A 544 -25.27 -51.58 16.22
C SER A 544 -26.01 -51.33 14.90
N ALA A 545 -26.93 -50.35 14.89
CA ALA A 545 -27.68 -49.98 13.70
C ALA A 545 -26.80 -49.33 12.62
N LEU A 546 -25.82 -48.50 13.01
CA LEU A 546 -24.88 -47.87 12.09
C LEU A 546 -23.85 -48.85 11.51
N GLY A 547 -23.51 -49.90 12.25
CA GLY A 547 -22.71 -51.02 11.74
C GLY A 547 -21.36 -50.60 11.14
N ARG A 548 -21.24 -50.64 9.81
CA ARG A 548 -20.02 -50.26 9.07
C ARG A 548 -19.93 -48.78 8.71
N GLU A 549 -21.00 -48.02 8.90
CA GLU A 549 -21.05 -46.59 8.58
C GLU A 549 -20.54 -45.71 9.73
N ILE A 550 -20.22 -46.32 10.88
CA ILE A 550 -19.74 -45.63 12.07
C ILE A 550 -18.21 -45.44 12.06
N ASN A 551 -17.74 -44.25 12.43
CA ASN A 551 -16.33 -43.96 12.65
C ASN A 551 -16.00 -43.92 14.16
N GLU A 552 -14.71 -43.91 14.51
CA GLU A 552 -14.25 -43.92 15.90
C GLU A 552 -14.71 -42.71 16.70
N GLU A 553 -14.79 -41.53 16.08
CA GLU A 553 -15.26 -40.30 16.74
C GLU A 553 -16.74 -40.36 17.14
N ILE A 554 -17.60 -40.92 16.29
CA ILE A 554 -19.02 -41.14 16.58
C ILE A 554 -19.15 -42.11 17.76
N ILE A 555 -18.39 -43.21 17.78
CA ILE A 555 -18.41 -44.19 18.88
C ILE A 555 -18.04 -43.50 20.20
N ILE A 556 -16.94 -42.74 20.20
CA ILE A 556 -16.45 -42.05 21.41
C ILE A 556 -17.49 -41.05 21.91
N LYS A 557 -18.09 -40.23 21.03
CA LYS A 557 -19.14 -39.28 21.43
C LYS A 557 -20.38 -39.97 21.98
N LEU A 558 -20.87 -41.02 21.32
CA LEU A 558 -22.04 -41.78 21.74
C LEU A 558 -21.83 -42.42 23.12
N LEU A 559 -20.68 -43.06 23.35
CA LEU A 559 -20.34 -43.65 24.65
C LEU A 559 -20.20 -42.59 25.75
N ASN A 560 -19.62 -41.43 25.44
CA ASN A 560 -19.50 -40.33 26.41
C ASN A 560 -20.85 -39.70 26.77
N SER A 561 -21.82 -39.68 25.83
CA SER A 561 -23.17 -39.14 26.06
C SER A 561 -23.99 -39.97 27.05
N GLU A 562 -23.81 -41.30 27.10
CA GLU A 562 -24.44 -42.18 28.09
C GLU A 562 -23.82 -42.04 29.49
N ILE A 563 -22.52 -41.72 29.58
CA ILE A 563 -21.81 -41.55 30.86
C ILE A 563 -22.22 -40.24 31.55
N GLY A 564 -22.54 -39.18 30.79
CA GLY A 564 -22.96 -37.88 31.30
C GLY A 564 -24.40 -37.81 31.82
N SER A 565 -25.28 -38.69 31.35
CA SER A 565 -26.72 -38.75 31.71
C SER A 565 -27.02 -39.70 32.88
N GLY A 566 -25.99 -40.36 33.42
CA GLY A 566 -26.06 -41.28 34.57
C GLY A 566 -25.56 -40.72 35.91
N ARG A 567 -25.52 -39.39 36.11
CA ARG A 567 -25.16 -38.74 37.38
C ARG A 567 -26.30 -37.92 37.99
#